data_AF-A0A4D4LYJ0-F1
#
_entry.id   AF-A0A4D4LYJ0-F1
#
_cell.length_a   1.000
_cell.length_b   1.000
_cell.length_c   1.000
_cell.angle_alpha   90.00
_cell.angle_beta   90.00
_cell.angle_gamma   90.00
#
_symmetry.space_group_name_H-M   'P 1'
#
loop_
_entity.id
_entity.type
_entity.pdbx_description
1 polymer ?
#
loop_
_entity_poly.entity_id
_entity_poly.type
_entity_poly.pdbx_seq_one_letter_code
_entity_poly.pdbx_strand_id
1 'polypeptide(L)'
;MRIAVADYNTPETFDGLLAAGDRVLLISGNEFDKGRVGQHKVVLNAAKAAGVALLAYTSAPGSLTAALADDHRGTEEAILASGVPYALLRNGWYNENYTEQLAPVLEHNAVTHAAGEGRISSAARADYAAAAVAVLTGEGHENKTYELGGDAAWSLAEYAAELSRQTGKEIADNAVSPEALVGILTGAGLPGPFATILAGVDASIQKGELVIDSGDLSRLTGRPTTPIADSIAVALKG
;
A
#
# COMPACT_ATOMS: atom_id res chain seq x y z
N MET A 1 -21.72 -5.49 16.05
CA MET A 1 -21.18 -4.53 15.06
C MET A 1 -21.89 -3.20 15.26
N ARG A 2 -21.14 -2.12 15.51
CA ARG A 2 -21.66 -0.74 15.54
C ARG A 2 -21.17 -0.04 14.27
N ILE A 3 -22.04 0.70 13.62
CA ILE A 3 -21.72 1.55 12.47
C ILE A 3 -21.96 3.00 12.90
N ALA A 4 -21.05 3.90 12.54
CA ALA A 4 -21.16 5.33 12.82
C ALA A 4 -20.71 6.13 11.59
N VAL A 5 -21.21 7.34 11.47
CA VAL A 5 -20.74 8.31 10.47
C VAL A 5 -19.61 9.10 11.12
N ALA A 6 -18.43 9.11 10.48
CA ALA A 6 -17.26 9.86 10.91
C ALA A 6 -16.60 10.46 9.66
N ASP A 7 -16.70 11.77 9.51
CA ASP A 7 -16.12 12.51 8.38
C ASP A 7 -14.78 13.11 8.80
N TYR A 8 -13.71 12.73 8.10
CA TYR A 8 -12.35 13.17 8.40
C TYR A 8 -12.16 14.69 8.20
N ASN A 9 -13.12 15.36 7.54
CA ASN A 9 -13.15 16.81 7.34
C ASN A 9 -14.01 17.54 8.38
N THR A 10 -14.70 16.81 9.27
CA THR A 10 -15.66 17.37 10.24
C THR A 10 -15.38 16.78 11.62
N PRO A 11 -14.41 17.35 12.38
CA PRO A 11 -13.90 16.77 13.63
C PRO A 11 -14.97 16.39 14.66
N GLU A 12 -16.02 17.17 14.79
CA GLU A 12 -17.15 16.95 15.69
C GLU A 12 -17.91 15.64 15.42
N THR A 13 -17.78 15.06 14.23
CA THR A 13 -18.38 13.75 13.92
C THR A 13 -17.71 12.60 14.66
N PHE A 14 -16.52 12.82 15.25
CA PHE A 14 -15.83 11.83 16.08
C PHE A 14 -16.23 11.86 17.56
N ASP A 15 -17.04 12.83 17.99
CA ASP A 15 -17.43 12.98 19.38
C ASP A 15 -18.17 11.73 19.89
N GLY A 16 -17.62 11.12 20.96
CA GLY A 16 -18.18 9.92 21.58
C GLY A 16 -18.13 8.64 20.72
N LEU A 17 -17.35 8.64 19.62
CA LEU A 17 -17.12 7.44 18.80
C LEU A 17 -16.02 6.55 19.37
N LEU A 18 -15.00 7.16 19.97
CA LEU A 18 -13.86 6.47 20.57
C LEU A 18 -13.92 6.59 22.10
N ALA A 19 -13.47 5.55 22.79
CA ALA A 19 -13.41 5.47 24.24
C ALA A 19 -12.03 5.07 24.73
N ALA A 20 -11.79 5.30 26.03
CA ALA A 20 -10.56 4.88 26.68
C ALA A 20 -10.41 3.35 26.59
N GLY A 21 -9.23 2.89 26.20
CA GLY A 21 -8.95 1.45 26.01
C GLY A 21 -9.25 0.91 24.62
N ASP A 22 -9.89 1.68 23.73
CA ASP A 22 -10.12 1.25 22.34
C ASP A 22 -8.81 1.05 21.59
N ARG A 23 -8.81 0.18 20.58
CA ARG A 23 -7.71 0.00 19.64
C ARG A 23 -8.22 0.37 18.25
N VAL A 24 -7.60 1.36 17.63
CA VAL A 24 -8.09 2.01 16.41
C VAL A 24 -7.18 1.68 15.25
N LEU A 25 -7.77 1.27 14.12
CA LEU A 25 -7.08 1.20 12.83
C LEU A 25 -7.43 2.43 12.00
N LEU A 26 -6.44 3.29 11.76
CA LEU A 26 -6.52 4.35 10.76
C LEU A 26 -6.02 3.80 9.43
N ILE A 27 -6.96 3.47 8.55
CA ILE A 27 -6.67 3.18 7.14
C ILE A 27 -6.47 4.53 6.44
N SER A 28 -5.35 4.69 5.72
CA SER A 28 -5.03 5.94 5.04
C SER A 28 -6.11 6.33 4.03
N GLY A 29 -6.52 7.60 4.03
CA GLY A 29 -7.46 8.15 3.06
C GLY A 29 -6.93 8.15 1.63
N ASN A 30 -7.86 8.26 0.67
CA ASN A 30 -7.60 8.30 -0.78
C ASN A 30 -7.75 9.71 -1.39
N GLU A 31 -8.11 10.72 -0.60
CA GLU A 31 -8.31 12.11 -1.04
C GLU A 31 -7.01 12.92 -0.94
N PHE A 32 -6.03 12.58 -1.79
CA PHE A 32 -4.71 13.23 -1.81
C PHE A 32 -4.78 14.76 -2.03
N ASP A 33 -5.78 15.22 -2.75
CA ASP A 33 -6.02 16.64 -3.09
C ASP A 33 -6.66 17.45 -1.95
N LYS A 34 -7.18 16.79 -0.90
CA LYS A 34 -7.89 17.44 0.21
C LYS A 34 -7.07 17.58 1.48
N GLY A 35 -5.74 17.41 1.40
CA GLY A 35 -4.86 17.54 2.55
C GLY A 35 -5.00 16.35 3.51
N ARG A 36 -4.68 15.16 2.99
CA ARG A 36 -4.78 13.86 3.69
C ARG A 36 -4.14 13.85 5.09
N VAL A 37 -3.01 14.53 5.28
CA VAL A 37 -2.38 14.67 6.61
C VAL A 37 -3.30 15.39 7.61
N GLY A 38 -4.03 16.43 7.17
CA GLY A 38 -4.99 17.15 7.99
C GLY A 38 -6.15 16.26 8.42
N GLN A 39 -6.71 15.49 7.49
CA GLN A 39 -7.73 14.48 7.74
C GLN A 39 -7.28 13.43 8.76
N HIS A 40 -6.05 12.90 8.62
CA HIS A 40 -5.51 11.94 9.58
C HIS A 40 -5.29 12.55 10.98
N LYS A 41 -4.90 13.83 11.05
CA LYS A 41 -4.78 14.57 12.33
C LYS A 41 -6.11 14.67 13.07
N VAL A 42 -7.25 14.75 12.36
CA VAL A 42 -8.58 14.73 12.99
C VAL A 42 -8.80 13.41 13.74
N VAL A 43 -8.54 12.28 13.09
CA VAL A 43 -8.67 10.95 13.73
C VAL A 43 -7.69 10.79 14.89
N LEU A 44 -6.45 11.22 14.70
CA LEU A 44 -5.41 11.18 15.73
C LEU A 44 -5.80 12.01 16.97
N ASN A 45 -6.36 13.21 16.77
CA ASN A 45 -6.80 14.05 17.87
C ASN A 45 -7.99 13.45 18.62
N ALA A 46 -8.94 12.83 17.91
CA ALA A 46 -10.04 12.10 18.54
C ALA A 46 -9.53 10.90 19.36
N ALA A 47 -8.60 10.12 18.80
CA ALA A 47 -7.96 9.01 19.48
C ALA A 47 -7.21 9.45 20.75
N LYS A 48 -6.47 10.56 20.65
CA LYS A 48 -5.78 11.19 21.79
C LYS A 48 -6.75 11.65 22.87
N ALA A 49 -7.83 12.34 22.49
CA ALA A 49 -8.83 12.85 23.43
C ALA A 49 -9.57 11.73 24.16
N ALA A 50 -9.84 10.62 23.47
CA ALA A 50 -10.49 9.45 24.05
C ALA A 50 -9.57 8.62 24.96
N GLY A 51 -8.25 8.73 24.82
CA GLY A 51 -7.29 7.89 25.55
C GLY A 51 -7.29 6.44 25.04
N VAL A 52 -7.30 6.26 23.72
CA VAL A 52 -7.24 4.92 23.10
C VAL A 52 -5.97 4.17 23.55
N ALA A 53 -6.06 2.85 23.65
CA ALA A 53 -4.93 1.99 24.01
C ALA A 53 -3.91 1.83 22.87
N LEU A 54 -4.36 1.93 21.61
CA LEU A 54 -3.48 1.82 20.43
C LEU A 54 -4.09 2.53 19.22
N LEU A 55 -3.28 3.24 18.46
CA LEU A 55 -3.58 3.71 17.11
C LEU A 55 -2.65 3.01 16.10
N ALA A 56 -3.16 2.01 15.38
CA ALA A 56 -2.48 1.40 14.25
C ALA A 56 -2.74 2.21 12.96
N TYR A 57 -1.72 2.50 12.18
CA TYR A 57 -1.83 3.30 10.95
C TYR A 57 -1.26 2.54 9.74
N THR A 58 -2.03 2.45 8.65
CA THR A 58 -1.52 1.93 7.37
C THR A 58 -0.69 2.99 6.66
N SER A 59 0.62 2.88 6.81
CA SER A 59 1.62 3.76 6.20
C SER A 59 2.17 3.15 4.89
N ALA A 60 3.20 3.78 4.33
CA ALA A 60 3.96 3.33 3.18
C ALA A 60 5.40 2.97 3.59
N PRO A 61 6.17 2.23 2.75
CA PRO A 61 7.52 1.78 3.11
C PRO A 61 8.44 2.95 3.44
N GLY A 62 9.27 2.80 4.46
CA GLY A 62 10.18 3.86 4.89
C GLY A 62 11.22 4.24 3.83
N SER A 63 11.54 3.30 2.94
CA SER A 63 12.45 3.47 1.81
C SER A 63 11.83 4.20 0.61
N LEU A 64 10.50 4.31 0.54
CA LEU A 64 9.81 4.83 -0.64
C LEU A 64 9.90 6.36 -0.71
N THR A 65 10.54 6.86 -1.76
CA THR A 65 10.73 8.30 -2.00
C THR A 65 9.71 8.90 -2.97
N ALA A 66 8.91 8.06 -3.63
CA ALA A 66 7.82 8.52 -4.50
C ALA A 66 6.85 9.45 -3.76
N ALA A 67 6.31 10.44 -4.47
CA ALA A 67 5.43 11.47 -3.92
C ALA A 67 4.19 10.91 -3.19
N LEU A 68 3.75 9.68 -3.53
CA LEU A 68 2.65 9.00 -2.84
C LEU A 68 2.94 8.76 -1.34
N ALA A 69 4.21 8.69 -0.95
CA ALA A 69 4.66 8.46 0.42
C ALA A 69 4.75 9.75 1.25
N ASP A 70 4.66 10.94 0.63
CA ASP A 70 4.85 12.23 1.31
C ASP A 70 3.84 12.45 2.44
N ASP A 71 2.56 12.24 2.14
CA ASP A 71 1.49 12.33 3.15
C ASP A 71 1.59 11.24 4.23
N HIS A 72 2.12 10.06 3.90
CA HIS A 72 2.36 9.02 4.90
C HIS A 72 3.42 9.49 5.88
N ARG A 73 4.54 10.06 5.40
CA ARG A 73 5.57 10.66 6.28
C ARG A 73 5.02 11.79 7.15
N GLY A 74 4.23 12.71 6.57
CA GLY A 74 3.59 13.77 7.35
C GLY A 74 2.59 13.26 8.41
N THR A 75 1.94 12.12 8.14
CA THR A 75 1.05 11.45 9.11
C THR A 75 1.84 10.75 10.21
N GLU A 76 2.90 10.02 9.86
CA GLU A 76 3.80 9.39 10.83
C GLU A 76 4.43 10.42 11.77
N GLU A 77 4.92 11.55 11.24
CA GLU A 77 5.44 12.66 12.05
C GLU A 77 4.42 13.16 13.07
N ALA A 78 3.16 13.31 12.64
CA ALA A 78 2.08 13.73 13.54
C ALA A 78 1.79 12.69 14.62
N ILE A 79 1.76 11.40 14.27
CA ILE A 79 1.55 10.29 15.21
C ILE A 79 2.68 10.23 16.22
N LEU A 80 3.94 10.28 15.77
CA LEU A 80 5.13 10.23 16.64
C LEU A 80 5.17 11.40 17.63
N ALA A 81 4.76 12.60 17.19
CA ALA A 81 4.69 13.79 18.04
C ALA A 81 3.47 13.80 19.00
N SER A 82 2.51 12.89 18.83
CA SER A 82 1.22 12.98 19.54
C SER A 82 1.24 12.50 20.98
N GLY A 83 2.15 11.56 21.31
CA GLY A 83 2.18 10.82 22.56
C GLY A 83 1.14 9.68 22.67
N VAL A 84 0.33 9.43 21.63
CA VAL A 84 -0.61 8.30 21.57
C VAL A 84 0.17 7.00 21.34
N PRO A 85 -0.10 5.90 22.07
CA PRO A 85 0.49 4.61 21.75
C PRO A 85 0.13 4.20 20.32
N TYR A 86 1.14 3.88 19.50
CA TYR A 86 0.94 3.67 18.07
C TYR A 86 1.53 2.35 17.56
N ALA A 87 1.08 1.92 16.38
CA ALA A 87 1.80 0.96 15.55
C ALA A 87 1.79 1.46 14.09
N LEU A 88 2.98 1.62 13.49
CA LEU A 88 3.10 1.99 12.07
C LEU A 88 3.17 0.71 11.24
N LEU A 89 2.15 0.48 10.41
CA LEU A 89 2.07 -0.62 9.47
C LEU A 89 2.51 -0.09 8.11
N ARG A 90 3.81 -0.09 7.83
CA ARG A 90 4.36 0.39 6.55
C ARG A 90 4.12 -0.67 5.48
N ASN A 91 2.92 -0.66 4.90
CA ASN A 91 2.53 -1.59 3.86
C ASN A 91 3.42 -1.38 2.63
N GLY A 92 3.97 -2.46 2.11
CA GLY A 92 4.61 -2.52 0.80
C GLY A 92 3.60 -2.38 -0.34
N TRP A 93 3.88 -3.07 -1.44
CA TRP A 93 3.03 -3.01 -2.61
C TRP A 93 1.94 -4.09 -2.58
N TYR A 94 0.79 -3.82 -3.19
CA TYR A 94 -0.31 -4.78 -3.30
C TYR A 94 -0.19 -5.60 -4.58
N ASN A 95 -0.37 -6.91 -4.50
CA ASN A 95 -0.52 -7.78 -5.67
C ASN A 95 -1.62 -7.24 -6.59
N GLU A 96 -2.68 -6.71 -5.98
CA GLU A 96 -3.84 -6.17 -6.64
C GLU A 96 -3.55 -4.94 -7.50
N ASN A 97 -2.48 -4.17 -7.21
CA ASN A 97 -2.05 -3.08 -8.10
C ASN A 97 -1.69 -3.59 -9.51
N TYR A 98 -1.33 -4.87 -9.63
CA TYR A 98 -1.03 -5.54 -10.91
C TYR A 98 -2.22 -6.35 -11.43
N THR A 99 -2.89 -7.13 -10.56
CA THR A 99 -4.00 -7.97 -11.01
C THR A 99 -5.22 -7.17 -11.46
N GLU A 100 -5.45 -5.99 -10.90
CA GLU A 100 -6.52 -5.06 -11.34
C GLU A 100 -6.22 -4.41 -12.70
N GLN A 101 -4.99 -4.53 -13.20
CA GLN A 101 -4.53 -3.98 -14.49
C GLN A 101 -4.34 -5.07 -15.56
N LEU A 102 -4.88 -6.27 -15.36
CA LEU A 102 -4.71 -7.38 -16.32
C LEU A 102 -5.38 -7.13 -17.67
N ALA A 103 -6.54 -6.47 -17.70
CA ALA A 103 -7.29 -6.26 -18.94
C ALA A 103 -6.44 -5.58 -20.03
N PRO A 104 -5.82 -4.40 -19.81
CA PRO A 104 -4.97 -3.78 -20.83
C PRO A 104 -3.70 -4.60 -21.14
N VAL A 105 -3.12 -5.29 -20.16
CA VAL A 105 -1.95 -6.15 -20.37
C VAL A 105 -2.28 -7.31 -21.32
N LEU A 106 -3.42 -7.95 -21.13
CA LEU A 106 -3.88 -9.08 -21.94
C LEU A 106 -4.42 -8.66 -23.31
N GLU A 107 -4.92 -7.43 -23.43
CA GLU A 107 -5.34 -6.83 -24.71
C GLU A 107 -4.12 -6.55 -25.59
N HIS A 108 -3.05 -5.99 -25.01
CA HIS A 108 -1.86 -5.59 -25.75
C HIS A 108 -0.73 -6.63 -25.74
N ASN A 109 -0.90 -7.74 -25.00
CA ASN A 109 0.12 -8.76 -24.78
C ASN A 109 1.46 -8.19 -24.31
N ALA A 110 1.43 -7.18 -23.44
CA ALA A 110 2.64 -6.53 -22.96
C ALA A 110 2.46 -5.96 -21.55
N VAL A 111 3.45 -6.17 -20.70
CA VAL A 111 3.63 -5.45 -19.44
C VAL A 111 4.55 -4.28 -19.75
N THR A 112 3.99 -3.07 -19.84
CA THR A 112 4.77 -1.85 -20.12
C THR A 112 5.10 -1.12 -18.82
N HIS A 113 6.37 -0.82 -18.59
CA HIS A 113 6.84 -0.22 -17.34
C HIS A 113 8.15 0.56 -17.50
N ALA A 114 8.51 1.38 -16.53
CA ALA A 114 9.76 2.14 -16.46
C ALA A 114 10.67 1.69 -15.28
N ALA A 115 10.37 0.54 -14.68
CA ALA A 115 11.07 0.05 -13.49
C ALA A 115 12.42 -0.65 -13.75
N GLY A 116 12.84 -0.82 -15.01
CA GLY A 116 14.05 -1.57 -15.36
C GLY A 116 14.07 -2.97 -14.73
N GLU A 117 15.21 -3.38 -14.16
CA GLU A 117 15.38 -4.66 -13.46
C GLU A 117 14.96 -4.60 -11.96
N GLY A 118 14.28 -3.54 -11.55
CA GLY A 118 13.83 -3.35 -10.18
C GLY A 118 12.90 -4.49 -9.70
N ARG A 119 12.89 -4.71 -8.39
CA ARG A 119 12.13 -5.78 -7.75
C ARG A 119 11.15 -5.24 -6.72
N ILE A 120 10.09 -5.99 -6.47
CA ILE A 120 8.96 -5.59 -5.63
C ILE A 120 8.62 -6.71 -4.67
N SER A 121 8.67 -6.44 -3.36
CA SER A 121 8.19 -7.37 -2.32
C SER A 121 6.69 -7.15 -2.09
N SER A 122 5.85 -7.46 -3.08
CA SER A 122 4.40 -7.29 -2.96
C SER A 122 3.73 -8.45 -2.19
N ALA A 123 2.56 -8.18 -1.63
CA ALA A 123 1.69 -9.20 -1.02
C ALA A 123 0.22 -8.88 -1.31
N ALA A 124 -0.70 -9.82 -1.04
CA ALA A 124 -2.12 -9.56 -1.22
C ALA A 124 -2.65 -8.58 -0.16
N ARG A 125 -3.65 -7.76 -0.46
CA ARG A 125 -4.32 -6.89 0.54
C ARG A 125 -4.83 -7.69 1.73
N ALA A 126 -5.23 -8.95 1.52
CA ALA A 126 -5.61 -9.88 2.59
C ALA A 126 -4.47 -10.18 3.58
N ASP A 127 -3.22 -10.22 3.13
CA ASP A 127 -2.05 -10.43 4.01
C ASP A 127 -1.81 -9.19 4.88
N TYR A 128 -1.85 -8.00 4.30
CA TYR A 128 -1.74 -6.74 5.04
C TYR A 128 -2.89 -6.54 6.04
N ALA A 129 -4.11 -6.91 5.65
CA ALA A 129 -5.26 -6.89 6.55
C ALA A 129 -5.07 -7.87 7.72
N ALA A 130 -4.55 -9.07 7.47
CA ALA A 130 -4.26 -10.04 8.52
C ALA A 130 -3.18 -9.54 9.49
N ALA A 131 -2.15 -8.83 9.00
CA ALA A 131 -1.15 -8.19 9.86
C ALA A 131 -1.77 -7.07 10.72
N ALA A 132 -2.64 -6.24 10.14
CA ALA A 132 -3.38 -5.23 10.90
C ALA A 132 -4.24 -5.85 12.01
N VAL A 133 -4.94 -6.97 11.71
CA VAL A 133 -5.71 -7.72 12.72
C VAL A 133 -4.81 -8.26 13.82
N ALA A 134 -3.67 -8.86 13.48
CA ALA A 134 -2.70 -9.36 14.47
C ALA A 134 -2.24 -8.24 15.41
N VAL A 135 -1.91 -7.07 14.86
CA VAL A 135 -1.49 -5.91 15.65
C VAL A 135 -2.61 -5.36 16.55
N LEU A 136 -3.85 -5.31 16.05
CA LEU A 136 -4.99 -4.80 16.81
C LEU A 136 -5.46 -5.77 17.90
N THR A 137 -5.22 -7.07 17.76
CA THR A 137 -5.73 -8.10 18.69
C THR A 137 -4.64 -8.74 19.56
N GLY A 138 -3.36 -8.53 19.25
CA GLY A 138 -2.21 -8.98 20.02
C GLY A 138 -1.70 -7.97 21.05
N GLU A 139 -0.62 -8.32 21.73
CA GLU A 139 0.02 -7.50 22.77
C GLU A 139 1.45 -7.10 22.36
N GLY A 140 1.98 -6.00 22.91
CA GLY A 140 3.37 -5.59 22.70
C GLY A 140 3.67 -4.90 21.36
N HIS A 141 2.63 -4.40 20.70
CA HIS A 141 2.71 -3.70 19.41
C HIS A 141 2.83 -2.17 19.56
N GLU A 142 2.75 -1.65 20.78
CA GLU A 142 2.86 -0.23 21.08
C GLU A 142 4.27 0.31 20.76
N ASN A 143 4.31 1.47 20.11
CA ASN A 143 5.53 2.14 19.64
C ASN A 143 6.39 1.27 18.71
N LYS A 144 5.74 0.45 17.88
CA LYS A 144 6.39 -0.38 16.86
C LYS A 144 6.17 0.18 15.47
N THR A 145 7.18 0.00 14.63
CA THR A 145 7.12 0.21 13.19
C THR A 145 7.42 -1.12 12.52
N TYR A 146 6.53 -1.55 11.63
CA TYR A 146 6.67 -2.78 10.85
C TYR A 146 6.83 -2.40 9.38
N GLU A 147 7.87 -2.93 8.74
CA GLU A 147 8.05 -2.82 7.30
C GLU A 147 7.43 -4.08 6.68
N LEU A 148 6.31 -3.95 6.00
CA LEU A 148 5.50 -5.10 5.59
C LEU A 148 5.71 -5.38 4.10
N GLY A 149 6.45 -6.44 3.77
CA GLY A 149 6.66 -6.90 2.41
C GLY A 149 6.33 -8.38 2.24
N GLY A 150 6.08 -8.79 1.00
CA GLY A 150 5.97 -10.20 0.64
C GLY A 150 7.30 -10.95 0.80
N ASP A 151 7.21 -12.25 1.09
CA ASP A 151 8.37 -13.13 1.34
C ASP A 151 9.23 -13.34 0.09
N ALA A 152 8.68 -13.07 -1.10
CA ALA A 152 9.39 -13.16 -2.38
C ALA A 152 9.27 -11.84 -3.14
N ALA A 153 10.42 -11.20 -3.39
CA ALA A 153 10.49 -10.07 -4.31
C ALA A 153 10.54 -10.58 -5.76
N TRP A 154 9.91 -9.85 -6.69
CA TRP A 154 9.86 -10.22 -8.11
C TRP A 154 10.03 -9.01 -9.04
N SER A 155 10.46 -9.23 -10.28
CA SER A 155 10.60 -8.19 -11.32
C SER A 155 9.44 -8.19 -12.31
N LEU A 156 9.22 -7.08 -13.02
CA LEU A 156 8.13 -7.00 -14.01
C LEU A 156 8.33 -7.94 -15.20
N ALA A 157 9.58 -8.30 -15.51
CA ALA A 157 9.90 -9.37 -16.45
C ALA A 157 9.42 -10.75 -15.95
N GLU A 158 9.64 -11.07 -14.66
CA GLU A 158 9.14 -12.31 -14.05
C GLU A 158 7.60 -12.33 -14.02
N TYR A 159 6.97 -11.19 -13.78
CA TYR A 159 5.51 -11.03 -13.85
C TYR A 159 4.96 -11.28 -15.26
N ALA A 160 5.57 -10.69 -16.30
CA ALA A 160 5.19 -10.92 -17.69
C ALA A 160 5.36 -12.40 -18.10
N ALA A 161 6.46 -13.02 -17.67
CA ALA A 161 6.70 -14.44 -17.88
C ALA A 161 5.66 -15.33 -17.17
N GLU A 162 5.28 -14.98 -15.94
CA GLU A 162 4.26 -15.71 -15.18
C GLU A 162 2.87 -15.59 -15.82
N LEU A 163 2.50 -14.41 -16.32
CA LEU A 163 1.28 -14.22 -17.10
C LEU A 163 1.30 -15.06 -18.38
N SER A 164 2.43 -15.08 -19.09
CA SER A 164 2.58 -15.89 -20.30
C SER A 164 2.37 -17.38 -19.99
N ARG A 165 2.99 -17.86 -18.90
CA ARG A 165 2.88 -19.25 -18.44
C ARG A 165 1.44 -19.63 -18.09
N GLN A 166 0.70 -18.76 -17.39
CA GLN A 166 -0.67 -19.08 -16.96
C GLN A 166 -1.71 -18.92 -18.07
N THR A 167 -1.51 -17.99 -19.01
CA THR A 167 -2.48 -17.71 -20.09
C THR A 167 -2.22 -18.51 -21.37
N GLY A 168 -1.00 -19.01 -21.56
CA GLY A 168 -0.55 -19.62 -22.82
C GLY A 168 -0.33 -18.62 -23.96
N LYS A 169 -0.42 -17.32 -23.69
CA LYS A 169 -0.10 -16.25 -24.64
C LYS A 169 1.33 -15.76 -24.42
N GLU A 170 1.96 -15.22 -25.45
CA GLU A 170 3.22 -14.50 -25.29
C GLU A 170 2.90 -13.09 -24.77
N ILE A 171 3.28 -12.79 -23.53
CA ILE A 171 3.15 -11.46 -22.91
C ILE A 171 4.55 -10.88 -22.79
N ALA A 172 4.83 -9.82 -23.55
CA ALA A 172 6.15 -9.19 -23.60
C ALA A 172 6.45 -8.36 -22.34
N ASP A 173 7.69 -8.43 -21.87
CA ASP A 173 8.28 -7.46 -20.95
C ASP A 173 8.69 -6.22 -21.75
N ASN A 174 7.98 -5.11 -21.60
CA ASN A 174 8.18 -3.89 -22.37
C ASN A 174 8.69 -2.75 -21.47
N ALA A 175 9.97 -2.83 -21.10
CA ALA A 175 10.64 -1.78 -20.36
C ALA A 175 10.90 -0.54 -21.26
N VAL A 176 10.43 0.62 -20.80
CA VAL A 176 10.55 1.92 -21.49
C VAL A 176 11.16 2.97 -20.56
N SER A 177 11.49 4.16 -21.09
CA SER A 177 11.92 5.28 -20.23
C SER A 177 10.73 5.83 -19.42
N PRO A 178 10.97 6.48 -18.26
CA PRO A 178 9.91 7.14 -17.50
C PRO A 178 9.10 8.14 -18.34
N GLU A 179 9.75 8.91 -19.21
CA GLU A 179 9.09 9.88 -20.10
C GLU A 179 8.18 9.18 -21.12
N ALA A 180 8.64 8.07 -21.68
CA ALA A 180 7.84 7.26 -22.59
C ALA A 180 6.63 6.64 -21.88
N LEU A 181 6.81 6.14 -20.65
CA LEU A 181 5.70 5.60 -19.86
C LEU A 181 4.64 6.67 -19.59
N VAL A 182 5.03 7.88 -19.20
CA VAL A 182 4.08 9.01 -19.03
C VAL A 182 3.32 9.29 -20.33
N GLY A 183 4.00 9.32 -21.47
CA GLY A 183 3.38 9.49 -22.78
C GLY A 183 2.37 8.39 -23.12
N ILE A 184 2.70 7.14 -22.81
CA ILE A 184 1.83 5.98 -23.04
C ILE A 184 0.58 6.05 -22.14
N LEU A 185 0.75 6.28 -20.84
CA LEU A 185 -0.34 6.34 -19.88
C LEU A 185 -1.29 7.51 -20.17
N THR A 186 -0.75 8.68 -20.51
CA THR A 186 -1.58 9.84 -20.90
C THR A 186 -2.30 9.61 -22.23
N GLY A 187 -1.65 8.96 -23.20
CA GLY A 187 -2.28 8.53 -24.45
C GLY A 187 -3.42 7.52 -24.23
N ALA A 188 -3.33 6.70 -23.19
CA ALA A 188 -4.38 5.77 -22.75
C ALA A 188 -5.50 6.45 -21.93
N GLY A 189 -5.44 7.78 -21.74
CA GLY A 189 -6.50 8.56 -21.09
C GLY A 189 -6.29 8.84 -19.60
N LEU A 190 -5.15 8.47 -19.01
CA LEU A 190 -4.85 8.84 -17.63
C LEU A 190 -4.53 10.34 -17.53
N PRO A 191 -4.96 11.04 -16.46
CA PRO A 191 -4.54 12.41 -16.21
C PRO A 191 -3.02 12.53 -16.10
N GLY A 192 -2.43 13.55 -16.73
CA GLY A 192 -0.98 13.79 -16.75
C GLY A 192 -0.30 13.72 -15.37
N PRO A 193 -0.80 14.42 -14.35
CA PRO A 193 -0.23 14.34 -13.00
C PRO A 193 -0.22 12.92 -12.43
N PHE A 194 -1.27 12.13 -12.69
CA PHE A 194 -1.36 10.75 -12.21
C PHE A 194 -0.40 9.82 -12.97
N ALA A 195 -0.26 9.99 -14.29
CA ALA A 195 0.74 9.26 -15.07
C ALA A 195 2.17 9.53 -14.59
N THR A 196 2.50 10.78 -14.24
CA THR A 196 3.80 11.14 -13.65
C THR A 196 4.03 10.48 -12.29
N ILE A 197 3.00 10.38 -11.45
CA ILE A 197 3.09 9.66 -10.16
C ILE A 197 3.42 8.18 -10.41
N LEU A 198 2.72 7.51 -11.33
CA LEU A 198 2.96 6.10 -11.65
C LEU A 198 4.37 5.88 -12.21
N ALA A 199 4.86 6.73 -13.11
CA ALA A 199 6.24 6.65 -13.57
C ALA A 199 7.27 6.91 -12.45
N GLY A 200 6.94 7.75 -11.47
CA GLY A 200 7.75 7.95 -10.26
C GLY A 200 7.80 6.72 -9.35
N VAL A 201 6.72 5.93 -9.28
CA VAL A 201 6.71 4.63 -8.60
C VAL A 201 7.66 3.67 -9.28
N ASP A 202 7.60 3.55 -10.60
CA ASP A 202 8.50 2.70 -11.38
C ASP A 202 9.96 3.10 -11.19
N ALA A 203 10.27 4.40 -11.19
CA ALA A 203 11.61 4.89 -10.87
C ALA A 203 12.06 4.51 -9.45
N SER A 204 11.12 4.40 -8.50
CA SER A 204 11.40 3.95 -7.13
C SER A 204 11.62 2.44 -7.05
N ILE A 205 10.84 1.66 -7.82
CA ILE A 205 11.04 0.21 -7.99
C ILE A 205 12.43 -0.06 -8.57
N GLN A 206 12.84 0.68 -9.59
CA GLN A 206 14.17 0.57 -10.20
C GLN A 206 15.31 0.76 -9.20
N LYS A 207 15.12 1.63 -8.21
CA LYS A 207 16.09 1.89 -7.13
C LYS A 207 16.03 0.86 -5.99
N GLY A 208 15.11 -0.10 -6.05
CA GLY A 208 14.91 -1.11 -5.00
C GLY A 208 14.13 -0.60 -3.79
N GLU A 209 13.47 0.55 -3.88
CA GLU A 209 12.77 1.17 -2.74
C GLU A 209 11.51 0.39 -2.30
N LEU A 210 11.02 -0.55 -3.12
CA LEU A 210 9.92 -1.47 -2.80
C LEU A 210 10.40 -2.90 -2.49
N VAL A 211 11.70 -3.12 -2.31
CA VAL A 211 12.22 -4.39 -1.76
C VAL A 211 12.20 -4.29 -0.24
N ILE A 212 11.42 -5.17 0.40
CA ILE A 212 11.24 -5.22 1.85
C ILE A 212 11.47 -6.66 2.28
N ASP A 213 12.55 -6.91 3.02
CA ASP A 213 13.04 -8.24 3.41
C ASP A 213 12.96 -8.49 4.93
N SER A 214 12.20 -7.65 5.65
CA SER A 214 12.07 -7.72 7.12
C SER A 214 11.52 -9.07 7.62
N GLY A 215 10.65 -9.72 6.83
CA GLY A 215 9.85 -10.87 7.25
C GLY A 215 8.77 -10.52 8.29
N ASP A 216 8.46 -9.24 8.51
CA ASP A 216 7.46 -8.83 9.49
C ASP A 216 6.06 -9.28 9.11
N LEU A 217 5.71 -9.22 7.82
CA LEU A 217 4.37 -9.57 7.34
C LEU A 217 4.05 -11.06 7.59
N SER A 218 4.94 -11.97 7.24
CA SER A 218 4.75 -13.40 7.49
C SER A 218 4.82 -13.75 8.99
N ARG A 219 5.69 -13.10 9.78
CA ARG A 219 5.69 -13.26 11.25
C ARG A 219 4.38 -12.82 11.89
N LEU A 220 3.86 -11.64 11.54
CA LEU A 220 2.62 -11.11 12.10
C LEU A 220 1.41 -11.95 11.72
N THR A 221 1.36 -12.42 10.47
CA THR A 221 0.25 -13.25 9.98
C THR A 221 0.36 -14.72 10.38
N GLY A 222 1.54 -15.16 10.83
CA GLY A 222 1.80 -16.55 11.24
C GLY A 222 1.85 -17.55 10.07
N ARG A 223 1.98 -17.07 8.84
CA ARG A 223 2.04 -17.89 7.62
C ARG A 223 2.82 -17.19 6.50
N PRO A 224 3.27 -17.92 5.46
CA PRO A 224 3.78 -17.28 4.26
C PRO A 224 2.75 -16.33 3.62
N THR A 225 3.26 -15.24 3.07
CA THR A 225 2.53 -14.27 2.26
C THR A 225 2.10 -14.85 0.92
N THR A 226 1.05 -14.30 0.33
CA THR A 226 0.46 -14.79 -0.92
C THR A 226 1.37 -14.43 -2.11
N PRO A 227 1.96 -15.40 -2.82
CA PRO A 227 2.77 -15.12 -4.00
C PRO A 227 1.94 -14.45 -5.10
N ILE A 228 2.56 -13.54 -5.88
CA ILE A 228 1.88 -12.88 -7.00
C ILE A 228 1.31 -13.88 -8.01
N ALA A 229 1.97 -15.03 -8.22
CA ALA A 229 1.49 -16.11 -9.09
C ALA A 229 0.10 -16.63 -8.68
N ASP A 230 -0.15 -16.77 -7.37
CA ASP A 230 -1.45 -17.23 -6.86
C ASP A 230 -2.52 -16.15 -7.07
N SER A 231 -2.16 -14.87 -6.85
CA SER A 231 -3.07 -13.75 -7.13
C SER A 231 -3.41 -13.64 -8.62
N ILE A 232 -2.45 -13.83 -9.53
CA ILE A 232 -2.69 -13.90 -10.97
C ILE A 232 -3.65 -15.04 -11.30
N ALA A 233 -3.44 -16.23 -10.73
CA ALA A 233 -4.27 -17.41 -10.99
C ALA A 233 -5.74 -17.23 -10.56
N VAL A 234 -5.96 -16.45 -9.50
CA VAL A 234 -7.31 -16.05 -9.07
C VAL A 234 -7.89 -15.01 -10.03
N ALA A 235 -7.13 -13.97 -10.36
CA ALA A 235 -7.60 -12.87 -11.18
C ALA A 235 -7.93 -13.26 -12.63
N LEU A 236 -7.20 -14.23 -13.22
CA LEU A 236 -7.48 -14.74 -14.57
C LEU A 236 -8.78 -15.58 -14.69
N LYS A 237 -9.39 -15.96 -13.56
CA LYS A 237 -10.65 -16.72 -13.55
C LYS A 237 -11.90 -15.84 -13.54
N GLY A 238 -11.74 -14.55 -13.20
CA GLY A 238 -12.81 -13.55 -13.20
C GLY A 238 -12.96 -12.90 -14.56
#